data_AF-A0A523JZM0-F1
#
_entry.id   AF-A0A523JZM0-F1
#
_cell.length_a   1.000
_cell.length_b   1.000
_cell.length_c   1.000
_cell.angle_alpha   90.00
_cell.angle_beta   90.00
_cell.angle_gamma   90.00
#
_symmetry.space_group_name_H-M   'P 1'
#
loop_
_entity.id
_entity.type
_entity.pdbx_description
1 polymer ?
#
loop_
_entity_poly.entity_id
_entity_poly.type
_entity_poly.pdbx_seq_one_letter_code
_entity_poly.pdbx_strand_id
1 'polypeptide(L)'
;MSPRAARWILWLAALAMLPLPMLLFGAQIPVTRYLLLAGVSAMLIVTEGSGQIPILMLVLFVAHALVYAAVLWLVCWFWVRAWERYAPSWLLPTTTAIVLVGLALAIGFNAYVTPFASVEPRASLLSVLQ
;
A
#
# COMPACT_ATOMS: atom_id res chain seq x y z
N MET A 1 -14.21 -17.62 -10.40
CA MET A 1 -13.00 -16.78 -10.29
C MET A 1 -11.79 -17.67 -10.12
N SER A 2 -10.68 -17.42 -10.82
CA SER A 2 -9.48 -18.24 -10.66
C SER A 2 -8.69 -17.83 -9.40
N PRO A 3 -8.00 -18.78 -8.72
CA PRO A 3 -7.14 -18.46 -7.56
C PRO A 3 -6.06 -17.43 -7.89
N ARG A 4 -5.51 -17.49 -9.12
CA ARG A 4 -4.54 -16.52 -9.61
C ARG A 4 -5.14 -15.11 -9.65
N ALA A 5 -6.36 -14.95 -10.19
CA ALA A 5 -7.03 -13.64 -10.24
C ALA A 5 -7.35 -13.11 -8.83
N ALA A 6 -7.87 -13.96 -7.95
CA ALA A 6 -8.15 -13.63 -6.55
C ALA A 6 -6.93 -13.03 -5.85
N ARG A 7 -5.77 -13.69 -5.98
CA ARG A 7 -4.52 -13.26 -5.37
C ARG A 7 -4.07 -11.90 -5.92
N TRP A 8 -4.11 -11.70 -7.23
CA TRP A 8 -3.72 -10.44 -7.84
C TRP A 8 -4.64 -9.29 -7.41
N ILE A 9 -5.96 -9.52 -7.37
CA ILE A 9 -6.93 -8.52 -6.92
C ILE A 9 -6.66 -8.12 -5.46
N LEU A 10 -6.54 -9.11 -4.56
CA LEU A 10 -6.25 -8.86 -3.14
C LEU A 10 -4.92 -8.14 -2.95
N TRP A 11 -3.89 -8.55 -3.69
CA TRP A 11 -2.57 -7.95 -3.58
C TRP A 11 -2.57 -6.49 -4.05
N LEU A 12 -3.12 -6.21 -5.24
CA LEU A 12 -3.23 -4.84 -5.76
C LEU A 12 -4.08 -3.95 -4.85
N ALA A 13 -5.20 -4.47 -4.33
CA ALA A 13 -6.02 -3.73 -3.37
C ALA A 13 -5.24 -3.44 -2.07
N ALA A 14 -4.52 -4.42 -1.52
CA ALA A 14 -3.72 -4.23 -0.32
C ALA A 14 -2.58 -3.21 -0.52
N LEU A 15 -1.90 -3.24 -1.67
CA LEU A 15 -0.86 -2.24 -2.01
C LEU A 15 -1.41 -0.81 -2.01
N ALA A 16 -2.66 -0.64 -2.45
CA ALA A 16 -3.29 0.67 -2.58
C ALA A 16 -4.00 1.15 -1.31
N MET A 17 -4.52 0.24 -0.48
CA MET A 17 -5.46 0.58 0.60
C MET A 17 -4.91 0.30 2.00
N LEU A 18 -4.00 -0.66 2.18
CA LEU A 18 -3.61 -1.07 3.52
C LEU A 18 -2.60 -0.06 4.10
N PRO A 19 -2.92 0.63 5.22
CA PRO A 19 -1.96 1.51 5.87
C PRO A 19 -0.84 0.67 6.49
N LEU A 20 0.39 0.92 6.07
CA LEU A 20 1.58 0.24 6.57
C LEU A 20 2.53 1.25 7.21
N PRO A 21 3.22 0.85 8.30
CA PRO A 21 4.08 1.77 9.02
C PRO A 21 5.26 2.22 8.15
N MET A 22 5.47 3.53 8.11
CA MET A 22 6.68 4.12 7.54
C MET A 22 7.71 4.18 8.66
N LEU A 23 8.55 3.14 8.72
CA LEU A 23 9.56 2.99 9.75
C LEU A 23 10.44 4.25 9.77
N LEU A 24 10.80 4.70 10.97
CA LEU A 24 11.59 5.93 11.24
C LEU A 24 10.84 7.26 11.10
N PHE A 25 9.62 7.30 10.54
CA PHE A 25 8.90 8.57 10.32
C PHE A 25 7.55 8.67 11.05
N GLY A 26 7.16 7.65 11.85
CA GLY A 26 5.92 7.66 12.63
C GLY A 26 4.64 7.74 11.80
N ALA A 27 4.74 7.44 10.51
CA ALA A 27 3.66 7.54 9.54
C ALA A 27 3.05 6.18 9.21
N GLN A 28 1.84 6.18 8.63
CA GLN A 28 1.13 4.99 8.15
C GLN A 28 0.56 5.29 6.78
N ILE A 29 1.13 4.70 5.73
CA ILE A 29 0.75 4.98 4.35
C ILE A 29 0.69 3.69 3.53
N PRO A 30 -0.11 3.65 2.44
CA PRO A 30 -0.18 2.47 1.59
C PRO A 30 1.09 2.35 0.75
N VAL A 31 1.35 1.15 0.21
CA VAL A 31 2.57 0.87 -0.55
C VAL A 31 2.75 1.80 -1.75
N THR A 32 1.64 2.12 -2.42
CA THR A 32 1.61 3.06 -3.55
C THR A 32 2.19 4.43 -3.20
N ARG A 33 2.06 4.89 -1.95
CA ARG A 33 2.66 6.17 -1.53
C ARG A 33 4.17 6.10 -1.37
N TYR A 34 4.76 4.98 -0.96
CA TYR A 34 6.23 4.83 -0.99
C TYR A 34 6.75 4.95 -2.43
N LEU A 35 6.05 4.35 -3.40
CA LEU A 35 6.43 4.44 -4.82
C LEU A 35 6.31 5.88 -5.34
N LEU A 36 5.27 6.61 -4.93
CA LEU A 36 5.13 8.03 -5.28
C LEU A 36 6.26 8.88 -4.69
N LEU A 37 6.57 8.70 -3.40
CA LEU A 37 7.67 9.39 -2.74
C LEU A 37 9.05 9.03 -3.33
N ALA A 38 9.24 7.78 -3.75
CA ALA A 38 10.40 7.34 -4.50
C ALA A 38 10.49 8.08 -5.84
N GLY A 39 9.39 8.18 -6.58
CA GLY A 39 9.33 8.93 -7.84
C GLY A 39 9.68 10.41 -7.66
N VAL A 40 9.16 11.06 -6.62
CA VAL A 40 9.52 12.45 -6.27
C VAL A 40 11.01 12.56 -5.95
N SER A 41 11.55 11.63 -5.17
CA SER A 41 12.99 11.62 -4.82
C SER A 41 13.87 11.43 -6.07
N ALA A 42 13.47 10.54 -6.99
CA ALA A 42 14.15 10.35 -8.27
C ALA A 42 14.12 11.61 -9.13
N MET A 43 12.98 12.30 -9.19
CA MET A 43 12.86 13.55 -9.95
C MET A 43 13.79 14.63 -9.38
N LEU A 44 13.85 14.79 -8.05
CA LEU A 44 14.75 15.74 -7.39
C LEU A 44 16.22 15.45 -7.71
N ILE A 45 16.63 14.18 -7.72
CA ILE A 45 18.00 13.78 -8.11
C ILE A 45 18.31 14.24 -9.54
N VAL A 46 17.34 14.14 -10.44
CA VAL A 46 17.52 14.53 -11.85
C VAL A 46 17.52 16.05 -12.01
N THR A 47 16.67 16.78 -11.31
CA THR A 47 16.48 18.23 -11.51
C THR A 47 17.43 19.10 -10.69
N GLU A 48 17.73 18.71 -9.46
CA GLU A 48 18.54 19.49 -8.51
C GLU A 48 19.96 18.92 -8.35
N GLY A 49 20.21 17.73 -8.93
CA GLY A 49 21.48 17.03 -8.84
C GLY A 49 21.54 16.02 -7.69
N SER A 50 22.61 15.22 -7.68
CA SER A 50 22.80 14.09 -6.77
C SER A 50 23.19 14.50 -5.35
N GLY A 51 22.26 15.11 -4.62
CA GLY A 51 22.36 15.25 -3.16
C GLY A 51 22.30 13.88 -2.48
N GLN A 52 23.09 13.67 -1.42
CA GLN A 52 23.09 12.41 -0.65
C GLN A 52 21.72 12.11 -0.03
N ILE A 53 20.96 13.15 0.37
CA ILE A 53 19.66 13.00 1.03
C ILE A 53 18.59 12.46 0.06
N PRO A 54 18.34 13.05 -1.12
CA PRO A 54 17.42 12.48 -2.10
C PRO A 54 17.74 11.03 -2.49
N ILE A 55 19.03 10.67 -2.62
CA ILE A 55 19.44 9.28 -2.90
C ILE A 55 19.07 8.35 -1.76
N LEU A 56 19.38 8.74 -0.51
CA LEU A 56 19.01 7.96 0.67
C LEU A 56 17.49 7.76 0.77
N MET A 57 16.72 8.83 0.56
CA MET A 57 15.25 8.76 0.58
C MET A 57 14.70 7.85 -0.51
N LEU A 58 15.22 7.95 -1.75
CA LEU A 58 14.86 7.05 -2.85
C LEU A 58 15.08 5.59 -2.46
N VAL A 59 16.28 5.25 -1.97
CA VAL A 59 16.62 3.87 -1.57
C VAL A 59 15.70 3.39 -0.46
N LEU A 60 15.46 4.21 0.56
CA LEU A 60 14.57 3.85 1.67
C LEU A 60 13.14 3.59 1.17
N PHE A 61 12.56 4.48 0.37
CA PHE A 61 11.19 4.31 -0.09
C PHE A 61 11.03 3.10 -1.02
N VAL A 62 11.99 2.86 -1.91
CA VAL A 62 12.00 1.66 -2.75
C VAL A 62 12.12 0.39 -1.90
N ALA A 63 13.03 0.38 -0.91
CA ALA A 63 13.19 -0.77 -0.02
C ALA A 63 11.90 -1.07 0.77
N HIS A 64 11.25 -0.06 1.35
CA HIS A 64 9.97 -0.22 2.03
C HIS A 64 8.90 -0.76 1.09
N ALA A 65 8.79 -0.19 -0.11
CA ALA A 65 7.80 -0.62 -1.09
C ALA A 65 7.98 -2.09 -1.47
N LEU A 66 9.21 -2.51 -1.77
CA LEU A 66 9.52 -3.88 -2.16
C LEU A 66 9.28 -4.89 -1.03
N VAL A 67 9.75 -4.57 0.18
CA VAL A 67 9.58 -5.45 1.35
C VAL A 67 8.10 -5.62 1.67
N TYR A 68 7.33 -4.53 1.74
CA TYR A 68 5.90 -4.63 2.02
C TYR A 68 5.12 -5.30 0.89
N ALA A 69 5.46 -5.03 -0.37
CA ALA A 69 4.84 -5.72 -1.49
C ALA A 69 5.05 -7.23 -1.43
N ALA A 70 6.26 -7.68 -1.08
CA ALA A 70 6.58 -9.09 -0.91
C ALA A 70 5.80 -9.72 0.27
N VAL A 71 5.75 -9.05 1.42
CA VAL A 71 4.99 -9.51 2.59
C VAL A 71 3.51 -9.63 2.26
N LEU A 72 2.91 -8.60 1.65
CA LEU A 72 1.50 -8.62 1.26
C LEU A 72 1.20 -9.70 0.23
N TRP A 73 2.14 -9.97 -0.68
CA TRP A 73 2.00 -11.06 -1.65
C TRP A 73 1.91 -12.41 -0.94
N LEU A 74 2.79 -12.67 0.03
CA LEU A 74 2.78 -13.90 0.82
C LEU A 74 1.47 -14.04 1.60
N VAL A 75 1.00 -12.97 2.25
CA VAL A 75 -0.29 -12.97 2.98
C VAL A 75 -1.45 -13.30 2.04
N CYS A 76 -1.53 -12.65 0.87
CA CYS A 76 -2.57 -12.93 -0.12
C CYS A 76 -2.47 -14.36 -0.67
N TRP A 77 -1.25 -14.87 -0.87
CA TRP A 77 -1.03 -16.24 -1.31
C TRP A 77 -1.51 -17.27 -0.28
N PHE A 78 -1.16 -17.10 0.99
CA PHE A 78 -1.63 -17.97 2.08
C PHE A 78 -3.16 -17.93 2.19
N TRP A 79 -3.75 -16.74 2.13
CA TRP A 79 -5.20 -16.56 2.17
C TRP A 79 -5.90 -17.33 1.05
N VAL A 80 -5.49 -17.11 -0.21
CA VAL A 80 -6.09 -17.77 -1.36
C VAL A 80 -5.89 -19.29 -1.30
N ARG A 81 -4.70 -19.75 -0.91
CA ARG A 81 -4.39 -21.19 -0.80
C ARG A 81 -5.22 -21.88 0.27
N ALA A 82 -5.53 -21.20 1.38
CA ALA A 82 -6.44 -21.72 2.40
C ALA A 82 -7.86 -21.89 1.84
N TRP A 83 -8.41 -20.85 1.21
CA TRP A 83 -9.76 -20.91 0.65
C TRP A 83 -9.91 -21.89 -0.51
N GLU A 84 -8.91 -21.96 -1.39
CA GLU A 84 -8.88 -22.94 -2.49
C GLU A 84 -8.96 -24.38 -1.96
N ARG A 85 -8.26 -24.68 -0.86
CA ARG A 85 -8.21 -26.02 -0.27
C ARG A 85 -9.48 -26.39 0.50
N TYR A 86 -10.03 -25.48 1.29
CA TYR A 86 -11.10 -25.81 2.24
C TYR A 86 -12.50 -25.42 1.76
N ALA A 87 -12.64 -24.35 0.97
CA ALA A 87 -13.94 -23.81 0.58
C ALA A 87 -13.83 -22.97 -0.71
N PRO A 88 -13.58 -23.59 -1.87
CA PRO A 88 -13.32 -22.87 -3.13
C PRO A 88 -14.51 -22.02 -3.59
N SER A 89 -15.74 -22.38 -3.23
CA SER A 89 -16.95 -21.59 -3.50
C SER A 89 -16.96 -20.23 -2.80
N TRP A 90 -16.25 -20.10 -1.68
CA TRP A 90 -16.18 -18.87 -0.88
C TRP A 90 -15.08 -17.91 -1.35
N LEU A 91 -14.23 -18.31 -2.29
CA LEU A 91 -13.11 -17.48 -2.73
C LEU A 91 -13.57 -16.15 -3.36
N LEU A 92 -14.62 -16.17 -4.18
CA LEU A 92 -15.20 -14.96 -4.77
C LEU A 92 -15.81 -14.03 -3.72
N PRO A 93 -16.81 -14.46 -2.93
CA PRO A 93 -17.46 -13.55 -1.99
C PRO A 93 -16.49 -13.01 -0.94
N THR A 94 -15.53 -13.81 -0.45
CA THR A 94 -14.54 -13.34 0.53
C THR A 94 -13.58 -12.32 -0.08
N THR A 95 -13.08 -12.54 -1.29
CA THR A 95 -12.22 -11.58 -1.99
C THR A 95 -12.95 -10.25 -2.20
N THR A 96 -14.18 -10.30 -2.72
CA THR A 96 -15.00 -9.12 -2.94
C THR A 96 -15.29 -8.39 -1.62
N ALA A 97 -15.66 -9.12 -0.57
CA ALA A 97 -15.92 -8.53 0.74
C ALA A 97 -14.69 -7.82 1.32
N ILE A 98 -13.51 -8.45 1.26
CA ILE A 98 -12.25 -7.84 1.74
C ILE A 98 -11.94 -6.55 0.98
N VAL A 99 -12.06 -6.56 -0.36
CA VAL A 99 -11.79 -5.37 -1.17
C VAL A 99 -12.80 -4.26 -0.86
N LEU A 100 -14.09 -4.57 -0.78
CA LEU A 100 -15.13 -3.58 -0.50
C LEU A 100 -15.02 -3.00 0.91
N VAL A 101 -14.76 -3.84 1.91
CA VAL A 101 -14.56 -3.39 3.30
C VAL A 101 -13.28 -2.56 3.40
N GLY A 102 -12.17 -3.02 2.80
CA GLY A 102 -10.91 -2.26 2.75
C GLY A 102 -11.09 -0.89 2.09
N LEU A 103 -11.81 -0.83 0.97
CA LEU A 103 -12.13 0.42 0.28
C LEU A 103 -13.01 1.33 1.14
N ALA A 104 -14.07 0.80 1.75
CA ALA A 104 -14.96 1.56 2.63
C ALA A 104 -14.19 2.14 3.83
N LEU A 105 -13.31 1.35 4.44
CA LEU A 105 -12.46 1.82 5.54
C LEU A 105 -11.47 2.89 5.08
N ALA A 106 -10.82 2.67 3.95
CA ALA A 106 -9.85 3.61 3.40
C ALA A 106 -10.48 4.94 2.98
N ILE A 107 -11.75 4.95 2.56
CA ILE A 107 -12.52 6.17 2.24
C ILE A 107 -13.07 6.83 3.50
N GLY A 108 -13.67 6.05 4.40
CA GLY A 108 -14.45 6.56 5.53
C GLY A 108 -13.63 6.95 6.75
N PHE A 109 -12.40 6.44 6.90
CA PHE A 109 -11.56 6.69 8.06
C PHE A 109 -10.23 7.34 7.67
N ASN A 110 -9.75 8.23 8.53
CA ASN A 110 -8.43 8.85 8.41
C ASN A 110 -7.32 7.88 8.85
N ALA A 111 -7.22 6.75 8.15
CA ALA A 111 -6.30 5.67 8.47
C ALA A 111 -4.86 5.96 8.06
N TYR A 112 -4.63 6.94 7.18
CA TYR A 112 -3.30 7.29 6.72
C TYR A 112 -2.71 8.40 7.59
N VAL A 113 -1.55 8.15 8.18
CA VAL A 113 -0.78 9.16 8.88
C VAL A 113 0.36 9.61 7.98
N THR A 114 0.37 10.86 7.53
CA THR A 114 1.39 11.40 6.63
C THR A 114 2.43 12.20 7.41
N PRO A 115 3.74 11.97 7.22
CA PRO A 115 4.77 12.59 8.07
C PRO A 115 5.11 14.03 7.69
N PHE A 116 4.63 14.50 6.53
CA PHE A 116 4.99 15.81 5.95
C PHE A 116 3.78 16.73 5.74
N ALA A 117 2.62 16.42 6.32
CA ALA A 117 1.45 17.29 6.21
C ALA A 117 1.57 18.50 7.16
N SER A 118 1.31 19.69 6.63
CA SER A 118 1.34 20.95 7.40
C SER A 118 0.01 21.24 8.11
N VAL A 119 -1.10 20.70 7.61
CA VAL A 119 -2.44 20.87 8.16
C VAL A 119 -3.08 19.48 8.11
N GLU A 120 -3.31 18.87 9.27
CA GLU A 120 -3.84 17.50 9.44
C GLU A 120 -2.90 16.33 9.04
N PRO A 121 -2.17 15.73 10.01
CA PRO A 121 -1.29 14.59 9.75
C PRO A 121 -2.05 13.28 9.49
N ARG A 122 -3.39 13.31 9.46
CA ARG A 122 -4.24 12.13 9.23
C ARG A 122 -5.15 12.37 8.03
N ALA A 123 -5.28 11.38 7.15
CA ALA A 123 -6.04 11.48 5.91
C ALA A 123 -6.78 10.18 5.57
N SER A 124 -7.88 10.30 4.84
CA SER A 124 -8.57 9.20 4.15
C SER A 124 -8.26 9.24 2.66
N LEU A 125 -8.70 8.25 1.87
CA LEU A 125 -8.58 8.32 0.41
C LEU A 125 -9.33 9.53 -0.17
N LEU A 126 -10.48 9.90 0.41
CA LEU A 126 -11.30 11.00 -0.08
C LEU A 126 -10.61 12.35 0.17
N SER A 127 -10.05 12.54 1.38
CA SER A 127 -9.40 13.81 1.75
C SER A 127 -8.11 14.08 0.95
N VAL A 128 -7.57 13.07 0.27
CA VAL A 128 -6.39 13.19 -0.60
C VAL A 128 -6.77 13.71 -2.00
N LEU A 129 -8.04 13.55 -2.40
CA LEU A 129 -8.53 13.94 -3.72
C LEU A 129 -9.17 15.34 -3.75
N GLN A 130 -9.39 15.94 -2.58
CA GLN A 130 -9.96 17.29 -2.40
C GLN A 130 -8.85 18.31 -2.21
#